data_AF-A0A661XSQ0-F1
#
_entry.id   AF-A0A661XSQ0-F1
#
_cell.length_a   1.000
_cell.length_b   1.000
_cell.length_c   1.000
_cell.angle_alpha   90.00
_cell.angle_beta   90.00
_cell.angle_gamma   90.00
#
_symmetry.space_group_name_H-M   'P 1'
#
loop_
_entity.id
_entity.type
_entity.pdbx_description
1 polymer ?
#
loop_
_entity_poly.entity_id
_entity_poly.type
_entity_poly.pdbx_seq_one_letter_code
_entity_poly.pdbx_strand_id
1 'polypeptide(L)'
;MRGKYYLSDSLTIYSLIRLVLLFITVTVISLNLQGQDIFEQNWQTEDDFKGAENNVKQSIVWLEENPMATVSNDTKAISEYILNWLTNVSYLSVTFDEIFLDGLTTKKYKFGEKFRVTYLFGKSYYVITNPDAGADDEAAASARGIEGMVKVYQELLKIDPSVKHKILERYSRLVRQEKIEAYAKSQLTKSKEL
;
A
#
# COMPACT_ATOMS: atom_id res chain seq x y z
N MET A 1 -30.89 67.29 10.00
CA MET A 1 -29.91 66.80 11.00
C MET A 1 -30.20 65.34 11.31
N ARG A 2 -29.17 64.49 11.26
CA ARG A 2 -29.03 63.14 11.86
C ARG A 2 -29.94 62.06 11.22
N GLY A 3 -29.45 61.08 10.46
CA GLY A 3 -28.25 60.25 10.65
C GLY A 3 -28.66 58.94 11.31
N LYS A 4 -29.07 57.94 10.52
CA LYS A 4 -29.37 56.58 11.01
C LYS A 4 -28.24 55.64 10.61
N TYR A 5 -27.58 55.09 11.61
CA TYR A 5 -26.43 54.20 11.50
C TYR A 5 -26.87 52.75 11.30
N TYR A 6 -26.21 52.08 10.35
CA TYR A 6 -26.25 50.65 10.11
C TYR A 6 -25.48 49.91 11.21
N LEU A 7 -26.18 49.11 12.00
CA LEU A 7 -25.59 48.20 12.99
C LEU A 7 -26.41 46.90 13.02
N SER A 8 -26.30 46.08 11.98
CA SER A 8 -26.81 44.69 12.02
C SER A 8 -25.89 43.64 11.39
N ASP A 9 -24.85 44.03 10.66
CA ASP A 9 -24.16 43.08 9.76
C ASP A 9 -22.88 42.47 10.35
N SER A 10 -22.44 42.89 11.54
CA SER A 10 -21.21 42.36 12.12
C SER A 10 -21.39 41.00 12.81
N LEU A 11 -22.56 40.68 13.35
CA LEU A 11 -22.74 39.47 14.18
C LEU A 11 -22.76 38.17 13.35
N THR A 12 -23.21 38.22 12.11
CA THR A 12 -23.28 37.06 11.20
C THR A 12 -21.91 36.72 10.60
N ILE A 13 -21.08 37.74 10.33
CA ILE A 13 -19.75 37.57 9.76
C ILE A 13 -18.81 36.85 10.75
N TYR A 14 -18.83 37.22 12.04
CA TYR A 14 -17.98 36.56 13.05
C TYR A 14 -18.37 35.09 13.30
N SER A 15 -19.63 34.72 13.11
CA SER A 15 -20.12 33.34 13.25
C SER A 15 -19.64 32.44 12.10
N LEU A 16 -19.70 32.94 10.86
CA LEU A 16 -19.19 32.25 9.68
C LEU A 16 -17.67 32.08 9.70
N ILE A 17 -16.92 33.10 10.13
CA ILE A 17 -15.46 33.02 10.23
C ILE A 17 -15.03 32.00 11.30
N ARG A 18 -15.74 31.91 12.44
CA ARG A 18 -15.47 30.88 13.45
C ARG A 18 -15.73 29.46 12.94
N LEU A 19 -16.80 29.25 12.15
CA LEU A 19 -17.11 27.93 11.59
C LEU A 19 -16.06 27.47 10.57
N VAL A 20 -15.56 28.39 9.74
CA VAL A 20 -14.49 28.10 8.76
C VAL A 20 -13.15 27.84 9.45
N LEU A 21 -12.80 28.60 10.50
CA LEU A 21 -11.58 28.33 11.29
C LEU A 21 -11.66 27.03 12.10
N LEU A 22 -12.85 26.63 12.56
CA LEU A 22 -13.06 25.32 13.20
C LEU A 22 -12.88 24.17 12.19
N PHE A 23 -13.32 24.36 10.94
CA PHE A 23 -13.10 23.38 9.88
C PHE A 23 -11.63 23.26 9.45
N ILE A 24 -10.88 24.37 9.42
CA ILE A 24 -9.45 24.37 9.08
C ILE A 24 -8.60 23.74 10.20
N THR A 25 -8.99 23.90 11.46
CA THR A 25 -8.25 23.25 12.57
C THR A 25 -8.49 21.74 12.63
N VAL A 26 -9.69 21.26 12.25
CA VAL A 26 -9.98 19.81 12.20
C VAL A 26 -9.26 19.12 11.02
N THR A 27 -9.00 19.81 9.90
CA THR A 27 -8.27 19.20 8.78
C THR A 27 -6.75 19.16 8.96
N VAL A 28 -6.16 20.03 9.79
CA VAL A 28 -4.70 20.09 9.98
C VAL A 28 -4.20 19.08 11.03
N ILE A 29 -5.06 18.57 11.91
CA ILE A 29 -4.64 17.57 12.92
C ILE A 29 -4.34 16.20 12.28
N SER A 30 -4.92 15.87 11.13
CA SER A 30 -4.73 14.56 10.50
C SER A 30 -3.44 14.39 9.68
N LEU A 31 -2.59 15.43 9.58
CA LEU A 31 -1.41 15.42 8.69
C LEU A 31 -0.05 15.35 9.41
N ASN A 32 0.00 15.25 10.74
CA ASN A 32 1.26 15.27 11.50
C ASN A 32 1.67 13.93 12.15
N LEU A 33 1.08 12.80 11.74
CA LEU A 33 1.36 11.48 12.31
C LEU A 33 2.24 10.57 11.42
N GLN A 34 3.16 11.15 10.64
CA GLN A 34 4.03 10.40 9.72
C GLN A 34 5.54 10.65 9.89
N GLY A 35 5.97 11.17 11.06
CA GLY A 35 7.35 11.61 11.25
C GLY A 35 8.21 10.82 12.23
N GLN A 36 7.66 10.38 13.37
CA GLN A 36 8.45 9.79 14.47
C GLN A 36 7.63 8.65 15.10
N ASP A 37 8.30 7.53 15.40
CA ASP A 37 7.81 6.28 16.04
C ASP A 37 7.33 5.09 15.19
N ILE A 38 7.68 4.99 13.90
CA ILE A 38 7.47 3.72 13.15
C ILE A 38 8.54 2.65 13.51
N PHE A 39 9.65 3.04 14.14
CA PHE A 39 10.86 2.19 14.22
C PHE A 39 11.27 1.74 15.62
N GLU A 40 10.52 2.05 16.68
CA GLU A 40 10.72 1.39 17.97
C GLU A 40 10.10 -0.02 17.91
N GLN A 41 10.87 -0.98 17.37
CA GLN A 41 10.44 -2.35 17.19
C GLN A 41 10.82 -3.18 18.42
N ASN A 42 9.85 -3.41 19.31
CA ASN A 42 9.97 -4.38 20.40
C ASN A 42 8.79 -5.36 20.38
N TRP A 43 8.53 -5.98 19.23
CA TRP A 43 7.52 -7.02 19.12
C TRP A 43 8.07 -8.32 19.69
N GLN A 44 7.47 -8.80 20.78
CA GLN A 44 7.87 -10.04 21.44
C GLN A 44 6.71 -11.02 21.55
N THR A 45 5.48 -10.49 21.59
CA THR A 45 4.26 -11.26 21.78
C THR A 45 3.35 -11.15 20.55
N GLU A 46 2.45 -12.13 20.39
CA GLU A 46 1.45 -12.10 19.33
C GLU A 46 0.60 -10.81 19.34
N ASP A 47 0.27 -10.29 20.52
CA ASP A 47 -0.48 -9.04 20.66
C ASP A 47 0.29 -7.82 20.15
N ASP A 48 1.62 -7.80 20.30
CA ASP A 48 2.47 -6.74 19.73
C ASP A 48 2.42 -6.75 18.20
N PHE A 49 2.48 -7.95 17.59
CA PHE A 49 2.37 -8.12 16.15
C PHE A 49 0.99 -7.70 15.65
N LYS A 50 -0.09 -8.10 16.32
CA LYS A 50 -1.47 -7.68 16.01
C LYS A 50 -1.64 -6.18 16.12
N GLY A 51 -1.08 -5.56 17.16
CA GLY A 51 -1.08 -4.11 17.34
C GLY A 51 -0.43 -3.34 16.18
N ALA A 52 0.56 -3.95 15.51
CA ALA A 52 1.26 -3.36 14.38
C ALA A 52 0.60 -3.62 13.01
N GLU A 53 -0.38 -4.52 12.89
CA GLU A 53 -0.98 -4.90 11.59
C GLU A 53 -1.50 -3.72 10.79
N ASN A 54 -2.14 -2.75 11.45
CA ASN A 54 -2.68 -1.58 10.75
C ASN A 54 -1.55 -0.74 10.14
N ASN A 55 -0.44 -0.57 10.85
CA ASN A 55 0.72 0.16 10.36
C ASN A 55 1.38 -0.57 9.19
N VAL A 56 1.47 -1.90 9.25
CA VAL A 56 1.95 -2.73 8.14
C VAL A 56 1.05 -2.58 6.92
N LYS A 57 -0.27 -2.70 7.07
CA LYS A 57 -1.24 -2.52 5.97
C LYS A 57 -1.12 -1.15 5.31
N GLN A 58 -1.06 -0.09 6.12
CA GLN A 58 -0.90 1.29 5.63
C GLN A 58 0.44 1.49 4.92
N SER A 59 1.52 0.93 5.48
CA SER A 59 2.86 0.98 4.89
C SER A 59 2.92 0.31 3.51
N ILE A 60 2.25 -0.84 3.36
CA ILE A 60 2.16 -1.55 2.07
C ILE A 60 1.47 -0.67 1.03
N VAL A 61 0.30 -0.12 1.35
CA VAL A 61 -0.45 0.76 0.43
C VAL A 61 0.37 2.01 0.08
N TRP A 62 1.02 2.61 1.08
CA TRP A 62 1.87 3.79 0.85
C TRP A 62 3.03 3.49 -0.11
N LEU A 63 3.68 2.33 0.00
CA LEU A 63 4.74 1.91 -0.93
C LEU A 63 4.24 1.67 -2.36
N GLU A 64 3.00 1.20 -2.52
CA GLU A 64 2.37 1.04 -3.83
C GLU A 64 2.15 2.38 -4.54
N GLU A 65 1.86 3.43 -3.77
CA GLU A 65 1.60 4.80 -4.26
C GLU A 65 2.87 5.65 -4.39
N ASN A 66 3.91 5.34 -3.61
CA ASN A 66 5.13 6.15 -3.49
C ASN A 66 6.42 5.34 -3.77
N PRO A 67 6.55 4.63 -4.90
CA PRO A 67 7.64 3.68 -5.10
C PRO A 67 9.04 4.29 -5.24
N MET A 68 9.15 5.62 -5.31
CA MET A 68 10.40 6.38 -5.49
C MET A 68 10.62 7.47 -4.42
N ALA A 69 9.88 7.46 -3.31
CA ALA A 69 10.06 8.47 -2.25
C ALA A 69 11.44 8.38 -1.57
N THR A 70 12.08 9.53 -1.37
CA THR A 70 13.48 9.64 -0.91
C THR A 70 13.70 10.49 0.35
N VAL A 71 12.66 11.11 0.91
CA VAL A 71 12.82 12.04 2.05
C VAL A 71 12.74 11.29 3.38
N SER A 72 13.91 10.96 3.93
CA SER A 72 14.24 10.61 5.32
C SER A 72 13.50 9.48 6.05
N ASN A 73 12.51 8.82 5.47
CA ASN A 73 12.24 7.39 5.69
C ASN A 73 11.81 6.74 4.38
N ASP A 74 12.90 6.41 3.69
CA ASP A 74 13.11 5.70 2.46
C ASP A 74 12.13 4.53 2.29
N THR A 75 11.61 4.35 1.08
CA THR A 75 10.90 3.12 0.68
C THR A 75 11.61 1.85 1.17
N LYS A 76 12.95 1.89 1.30
CA LYS A 76 13.77 0.87 1.95
C LYS A 76 13.42 0.63 3.43
N ALA A 77 13.42 1.66 4.27
CA ALA A 77 13.14 1.52 5.71
C ALA A 77 11.72 0.99 5.97
N ILE A 78 10.75 1.46 5.19
CA ILE A 78 9.37 0.95 5.26
C ILE A 78 9.31 -0.51 4.80
N SER A 79 10.05 -0.86 3.74
CA SER A 79 10.14 -2.26 3.29
C SER A 79 10.80 -3.16 4.35
N GLU A 80 11.87 -2.70 4.98
CA GLU A 80 12.56 -3.41 6.07
C GLU A 80 11.64 -3.59 7.29
N TYR A 81 10.86 -2.58 7.65
CA TYR A 81 9.83 -2.65 8.69
C TYR A 81 8.79 -3.74 8.40
N ILE A 82 8.22 -3.75 7.18
CA ILE A 82 7.23 -4.75 6.77
C ILE A 82 7.85 -6.15 6.74
N LEU A 83 9.06 -6.30 6.17
CA LEU A 83 9.75 -7.59 6.09
C LEU A 83 10.08 -8.13 7.48
N ASN A 84 10.54 -7.28 8.41
CA ASN A 84 10.81 -7.71 9.77
C ASN A 84 9.53 -8.20 10.46
N TRP A 85 8.41 -7.49 10.27
CA TRP A 85 7.12 -7.93 10.80
C TRP A 85 6.68 -9.28 10.20
N LEU A 86 6.73 -9.42 8.87
CA LEU A 86 6.33 -10.64 8.16
C LEU A 86 7.21 -11.85 8.51
N THR A 87 8.48 -11.64 8.85
CA THR A 87 9.42 -12.72 9.17
C THR A 87 9.24 -13.24 10.60
N ASN A 88 8.70 -12.42 11.51
CA ASN A 88 8.60 -12.77 12.93
C ASN A 88 7.15 -13.03 13.40
N VAL A 89 6.14 -12.71 12.59
CA VAL A 89 4.74 -13.01 12.92
C VAL A 89 4.50 -14.53 12.94
N SER A 90 4.01 -15.05 14.06
CA SER A 90 3.86 -16.51 14.26
C SER A 90 2.51 -17.08 13.82
N TYR A 91 1.49 -16.23 13.67
CA TYR A 91 0.11 -16.63 13.38
C TYR A 91 -0.28 -16.46 11.91
N LEU A 92 0.62 -15.93 11.07
CA LEU A 92 0.42 -15.79 9.63
C LEU A 92 1.48 -16.58 8.87
N SER A 93 1.06 -17.17 7.75
CA SER A 93 1.97 -17.79 6.80
C SER A 93 1.66 -17.22 5.42
N VAL A 94 2.70 -16.67 4.77
CA VAL A 94 2.60 -16.16 3.40
C VAL A 94 3.58 -16.94 2.53
N THR A 95 3.04 -17.71 1.59
CA THR A 95 3.82 -18.42 0.58
C THR A 95 4.23 -17.46 -0.53
N PHE A 96 5.40 -17.71 -1.12
CA PHE A 96 5.94 -16.88 -2.18
C PHE A 96 5.90 -17.61 -3.52
N ASP A 97 5.01 -17.19 -4.42
CA ASP A 97 4.82 -17.87 -5.71
C ASP A 97 5.70 -17.27 -6.82
N GLU A 98 6.87 -17.88 -7.02
CA GLU A 98 7.86 -17.40 -8.01
C GLU A 98 7.33 -17.36 -9.45
N ILE A 99 6.30 -18.15 -9.77
CA ILE A 99 5.70 -18.22 -11.12
C ILE A 99 5.19 -16.86 -11.61
N PHE A 100 4.77 -15.96 -10.71
CA PHE A 100 4.30 -14.62 -11.08
C PHE A 100 5.43 -13.59 -11.26
N LEU A 101 6.66 -13.98 -10.93
CA LEU A 101 7.85 -13.16 -11.03
C LEU A 101 8.82 -13.64 -12.12
N ASP A 102 8.52 -14.78 -12.75
CA ASP A 102 9.29 -15.28 -13.88
C ASP A 102 9.40 -14.20 -14.97
N GLY A 103 10.62 -13.98 -15.46
CA GLY A 103 10.95 -12.91 -16.40
C GLY A 103 11.05 -11.49 -15.81
N LEU A 104 10.60 -11.24 -14.57
CA LEU A 104 10.77 -9.94 -13.87
C LEU A 104 12.04 -9.89 -13.01
N THR A 105 12.49 -11.02 -12.49
CA THR A 105 13.64 -11.09 -11.57
C THR A 105 14.98 -11.35 -12.27
N THR A 106 15.03 -11.21 -13.60
CA THR A 106 16.28 -11.36 -14.35
C THR A 106 17.27 -10.25 -13.95
N LYS A 107 18.58 -10.57 -13.88
CA LYS A 107 19.64 -9.59 -13.52
C LYS A 107 19.66 -8.32 -14.39
N LYS A 108 19.01 -8.35 -15.56
CA LYS A 108 18.96 -7.23 -16.51
C LYS A 108 17.85 -6.24 -16.20
N TYR A 109 16.81 -6.62 -15.44
CA TYR A 109 15.69 -5.73 -15.14
C TYR A 109 15.93 -4.99 -13.83
N LYS A 110 16.23 -3.68 -13.92
CA LYS A 110 16.66 -2.85 -12.79
C LYS A 110 15.67 -2.75 -11.63
N PHE A 111 14.39 -3.04 -11.88
CA PHE A 111 13.33 -3.01 -10.87
C PHE A 111 12.88 -4.39 -10.39
N GLY A 112 13.56 -5.47 -10.80
CA GLY A 112 13.13 -6.84 -10.48
C GLY A 112 12.94 -7.07 -8.98
N GLU A 113 13.87 -6.59 -8.16
CA GLU A 113 13.75 -6.71 -6.70
C GLU A 113 12.59 -5.90 -6.12
N LYS A 114 12.32 -4.71 -6.67
CA LYS A 114 11.18 -3.90 -6.25
C LYS A 114 9.87 -4.65 -6.50
N PHE A 115 9.70 -5.26 -7.67
CA PHE A 115 8.50 -6.05 -7.98
C PHE A 115 8.40 -7.33 -7.16
N ARG A 116 9.53 -7.98 -6.85
CA ARG A 116 9.60 -9.13 -5.95
C ARG A 116 8.99 -8.79 -4.58
N VAL A 117 9.46 -7.71 -3.97
CA VAL A 117 9.03 -7.25 -2.65
C VAL A 117 7.58 -6.75 -2.69
N THR A 118 7.21 -5.98 -3.71
CA THR A 118 5.84 -5.49 -3.87
C THR A 118 4.82 -6.63 -4.02
N TYR A 119 5.17 -7.70 -4.76
CA TYR A 119 4.31 -8.87 -4.88
C TYR A 119 4.06 -9.53 -3.51
N LEU A 120 5.14 -9.78 -2.75
CA LEU A 120 5.04 -10.35 -1.41
C LEU A 120 4.18 -9.47 -0.48
N PHE A 121 4.38 -8.15 -0.53
CA PHE A 121 3.63 -7.20 0.29
C PHE A 121 2.15 -7.16 -0.07
N GLY A 122 1.81 -7.09 -1.37
CA GLY A 122 0.41 -7.13 -1.80
C GLY A 122 -0.27 -8.43 -1.39
N LYS A 123 0.42 -9.57 -1.52
CA LYS A 123 -0.12 -10.86 -1.07
C LYS A 123 -0.34 -10.89 0.44
N SER A 124 0.65 -10.42 1.20
CA SER A 124 0.55 -10.32 2.67
C SER A 124 -0.60 -9.42 3.10
N TYR A 125 -0.81 -8.30 2.40
CA TYR A 125 -1.95 -7.39 2.64
C TYR A 125 -3.30 -8.12 2.51
N TYR A 126 -3.44 -9.00 1.52
CA TYR A 126 -4.67 -9.80 1.37
C TYR A 126 -4.88 -10.72 2.57
N VAL A 127 -3.83 -11.47 2.97
CA VAL A 127 -3.91 -12.42 4.09
C VAL A 127 -4.28 -11.70 5.39
N ILE A 128 -3.67 -10.55 5.68
CA ILE A 128 -3.96 -9.75 6.88
C ILE A 128 -5.39 -9.17 6.84
N THR A 129 -5.91 -8.80 5.67
CA THR A 129 -7.25 -8.20 5.56
C THR A 129 -8.38 -9.21 5.46
N ASN A 130 -8.07 -10.49 5.26
CA ASN A 130 -9.04 -11.57 5.11
C ASN A 130 -8.66 -12.75 6.03
N PRO A 131 -8.64 -12.60 7.37
CA PRO A 131 -8.14 -13.64 8.28
C PRO A 131 -8.90 -14.97 8.18
N ASP A 132 -10.19 -14.93 7.81
CA ASP A 132 -11.05 -16.13 7.71
C ASP A 132 -10.90 -16.89 6.37
N ALA A 133 -10.34 -16.25 5.35
CA ALA A 133 -10.19 -16.80 3.99
C ALA A 133 -8.73 -16.84 3.51
N GLY A 134 -7.84 -16.12 4.19
CA GLY A 134 -6.62 -15.55 3.61
C GLY A 134 -5.58 -16.58 3.18
N ALA A 135 -5.30 -17.57 4.03
CA ALA A 135 -4.34 -18.63 3.70
C ALA A 135 -4.91 -19.68 2.73
N ASP A 136 -6.24 -19.81 2.67
CA ASP A 136 -6.92 -20.83 1.87
C ASP A 136 -7.26 -20.33 0.46
N ASP A 137 -7.44 -19.01 0.28
CA ASP A 137 -7.64 -18.37 -1.03
C ASP A 137 -6.34 -17.82 -1.62
N GLU A 138 -5.46 -18.76 -1.93
CA GLU A 138 -4.14 -18.48 -2.51
C GLU A 138 -4.22 -17.74 -3.85
N ALA A 139 -5.30 -17.96 -4.61
CA ALA A 139 -5.52 -17.31 -5.90
C ALA A 139 -5.82 -15.82 -5.73
N ALA A 140 -6.73 -15.47 -4.82
CA ALA A 140 -7.05 -14.08 -4.51
C ALA A 140 -5.86 -13.36 -3.83
N ALA A 141 -5.14 -14.04 -2.95
CA ALA A 141 -3.93 -13.51 -2.33
C ALA A 141 -2.86 -13.18 -3.39
N SER A 142 -2.59 -14.12 -4.30
CA SER A 142 -1.67 -13.90 -5.42
C SER A 142 -2.12 -12.79 -6.36
N ALA A 143 -3.42 -12.71 -6.64
CA ALA A 143 -4.00 -11.67 -7.47
C ALA A 143 -3.74 -10.28 -6.88
N ARG A 144 -3.97 -10.11 -5.57
CA ARG A 144 -3.68 -8.85 -4.87
C ARG A 144 -2.19 -8.51 -4.87
N GLY A 145 -1.31 -9.51 -4.78
CA GLY A 145 0.13 -9.34 -4.99
C GLY A 145 0.46 -8.76 -6.37
N ILE A 146 -0.14 -9.30 -7.42
CA ILE A 146 0.04 -8.81 -8.80
C ILE A 146 -0.55 -7.41 -8.99
N GLU A 147 -1.69 -7.10 -8.37
CA GLU A 147 -2.27 -5.76 -8.38
C GLU A 147 -1.33 -4.72 -7.75
N GLY A 148 -0.67 -5.07 -6.65
CA GLY A 148 0.36 -4.23 -6.04
C GLY A 148 1.49 -3.92 -7.03
N MET A 149 2.00 -4.94 -7.73
CA MET A 149 3.00 -4.75 -8.80
C MET A 149 2.48 -3.82 -9.90
N VAL A 150 1.22 -3.96 -10.31
CA VAL A 150 0.61 -3.12 -11.35
C VAL A 150 0.52 -1.66 -10.92
N LYS A 151 0.17 -1.38 -9.65
CA LYS A 151 0.15 -0.01 -9.13
C LYS A 151 1.55 0.62 -9.13
N VAL A 152 2.53 -0.09 -8.57
CA VAL A 152 3.93 0.37 -8.56
C VAL A 152 4.44 0.59 -9.99
N TYR A 153 4.11 -0.31 -10.92
CA TYR A 153 4.46 -0.17 -12.32
C TYR A 153 3.88 1.12 -12.94
N GLN A 154 2.62 1.42 -12.68
CA GLN A 154 1.96 2.62 -13.18
C GLN A 154 2.59 3.91 -12.63
N GLU A 155 2.92 3.95 -11.35
CA GLU A 155 3.62 5.10 -10.75
C GLU A 155 5.02 5.26 -11.31
N LEU A 156 5.77 4.16 -11.45
CA LEU A 156 7.11 4.20 -12.05
C LEU A 156 7.09 4.64 -13.51
N LEU A 157 6.08 4.24 -14.30
CA LEU A 157 5.94 4.68 -15.69
C LEU A 157 5.77 6.20 -15.84
N LYS A 158 5.15 6.88 -14.85
CA LYS A 158 5.01 8.34 -14.86
C LYS A 158 6.36 9.05 -14.71
N ILE A 159 7.31 8.39 -14.04
CA ILE A 159 8.63 8.92 -13.73
C ILE A 159 9.65 8.52 -14.80
N ASP A 160 9.62 7.26 -15.22
CA ASP A 160 10.60 6.65 -16.12
C ASP A 160 9.92 5.68 -17.10
N PRO A 161 9.70 6.10 -18.36
CA PRO A 161 9.12 5.24 -19.40
C PRO A 161 9.96 3.99 -19.74
N SER A 162 11.24 3.93 -19.36
CA SER A 162 12.08 2.73 -19.58
C SER A 162 11.70 1.56 -18.67
N VAL A 163 10.85 1.78 -17.66
CA VAL A 163 10.29 0.73 -16.80
C VAL A 163 9.47 -0.29 -17.59
N LYS A 164 8.95 0.08 -18.78
CA LYS A 164 8.06 -0.75 -19.60
C LYS A 164 8.51 -2.21 -19.69
N HIS A 165 7.60 -3.11 -19.32
CA HIS A 165 7.86 -4.55 -19.32
C HIS A 165 6.65 -5.34 -19.81
N LYS A 166 6.86 -6.28 -20.74
CA LYS A 166 5.77 -7.04 -21.39
C LYS A 166 4.88 -7.79 -20.39
N ILE A 167 5.47 -8.31 -19.32
CA ILE A 167 4.73 -9.02 -18.26
C ILE A 167 3.85 -8.06 -17.46
N LEU A 168 4.38 -6.91 -17.05
CA LEU A 168 3.62 -5.91 -16.29
C LEU A 168 2.51 -5.26 -17.13
N GLU A 169 2.73 -5.09 -18.45
CA GLU A 169 1.67 -4.70 -19.40
C GLU A 169 0.57 -5.76 -19.51
N ARG A 170 0.93 -7.05 -19.51
CA ARG A 170 -0.06 -8.14 -19.47
C ARG A 170 -0.86 -8.11 -18.17
N TYR A 171 -0.20 -7.99 -17.02
CA TYR A 171 -0.87 -7.89 -15.72
C TYR A 171 -1.78 -6.67 -15.63
N SER A 172 -1.31 -5.50 -16.09
CA SER A 172 -2.13 -4.28 -16.16
C SER A 172 -3.41 -4.47 -16.97
N ARG A 173 -3.35 -5.20 -18.09
CA ARG A 173 -4.54 -5.55 -18.87
C ARG A 173 -5.48 -6.51 -18.15
N LEU A 174 -4.94 -7.52 -17.44
CA LEU A 174 -5.74 -8.49 -16.69
C LEU A 174 -6.46 -7.83 -15.51
N VAL A 175 -5.78 -6.95 -14.78
CA VAL A 175 -6.37 -6.17 -13.68
C VAL A 175 -7.52 -5.30 -14.20
N ARG A 176 -7.29 -4.53 -15.27
CA ARG A 176 -8.34 -3.69 -15.89
C ARG A 176 -9.55 -4.48 -16.41
N GLN A 177 -9.35 -5.76 -16.74
CA GLN A 177 -10.41 -6.65 -17.21
C GLN A 177 -11.05 -7.48 -16.10
N GLU A 178 -10.65 -7.28 -14.83
CA GLU A 178 -11.12 -8.07 -13.68
C GLU A 178 -10.85 -9.59 -13.86
N LYS A 179 -9.76 -9.93 -14.54
CA LYS A 179 -9.37 -11.33 -14.88
C LYS A 179 -8.14 -11.82 -14.12
N ILE A 180 -7.60 -11.02 -13.21
CA ILE A 180 -6.31 -11.32 -12.59
C ILE A 180 -6.39 -12.52 -11.62
N GLU A 181 -7.47 -12.67 -10.88
CA GLU A 181 -7.69 -13.80 -9.97
C GLU A 181 -7.85 -15.13 -10.72
N ALA A 182 -8.68 -15.14 -11.77
CA ALA A 182 -8.83 -16.33 -12.62
C ALA A 182 -7.49 -16.72 -13.28
N TYR A 183 -6.67 -15.75 -13.67
CA TYR A 183 -5.31 -15.99 -14.15
C TYR A 183 -4.43 -16.58 -13.05
N ALA A 184 -4.42 -16.00 -11.85
CA ALA A 184 -3.62 -16.48 -10.71
C ALA A 184 -3.98 -17.94 -10.38
N LYS A 185 -5.27 -18.25 -10.24
CA LYS A 185 -5.78 -19.61 -10.05
C LYS A 185 -5.26 -20.58 -11.10
N SER A 186 -5.35 -20.20 -12.38
CA SER A 186 -4.87 -21.04 -13.48
C SER A 186 -3.36 -21.30 -13.44
N GLN A 187 -2.55 -20.31 -13.06
CA GLN A 187 -1.09 -20.51 -12.94
C GLN A 187 -0.74 -21.40 -11.73
N LEU A 188 -1.38 -21.17 -10.59
CA LEU A 188 -1.16 -21.97 -9.38
C LEU A 188 -1.50 -23.45 -9.60
N THR A 189 -2.64 -23.74 -10.24
CA THR A 189 -2.99 -25.13 -10.59
C THR A 189 -1.91 -25.79 -11.45
N LYS A 190 -1.45 -25.11 -12.51
CA LYS A 190 -0.40 -25.64 -13.40
C LYS A 190 0.92 -25.87 -12.68
N SER A 191 1.27 -25.01 -11.72
CA SER A 191 2.52 -25.14 -10.96
C SER A 191 2.54 -26.35 -10.01
N LYS A 192 1.36 -26.81 -9.55
CA LYS A 192 1.24 -27.97 -8.66
C LYS A 192 1.28 -29.32 -9.39
N GLU A 193 1.16 -29.31 -10.71
CA GLU A 193 1.17 -30.51 -11.57
C GLU A 193 2.58 -30.86 -12.10
N LEU A 194 3.58 -30.03 -11.82
CA LEU A 194 4.98 -30.19 -12.20
C LEU A 194 5.82 -30.74 -11.05
#